data_AF-A0A4Z0QYL0-F1
#
_entry.id   AF-A0A4Z0QYL0-F1
#
_cell.length_a   1.000
_cell.length_b   1.000
_cell.length_c   1.000
_cell.angle_alpha   90.00
_cell.angle_beta   90.00
_cell.angle_gamma   90.00
#
_symmetry.space_group_name_H-M   'P 1'
#
loop_
_entity.id
_entity.type
_entity.pdbx_description
1 polymer ?
#
loop_
_entity_poly.entity_id
_entity_poly.type
_entity_poly.pdbx_seq_one_letter_code
_entity_poly.pdbx_strand_id
1 'polypeptide(L)'
;MYWHFRSELSKLGQEIEQLWAPELRGASDEATFFAAKGKVLDILNVLYGEKSREFRVVKLTSSPATVVKVVNHILGRSDMNSPSSKVVNL
;
A
#
# COMPACT_ATOMS: atom_id res chain seq x y z
N MET A 1 -11.48 -8.69 11.14
CA MET A 1 -10.58 -7.52 10.97
C MET A 1 -9.67 -7.67 9.76
N TYR A 2 -8.83 -8.72 9.68
CA TYR A 2 -7.87 -8.92 8.57
C TYR A 2 -8.51 -8.98 7.16
N TRP A 3 -9.65 -9.68 7.00
CA TRP A 3 -10.36 -9.75 5.72
C TRP A 3 -10.91 -8.39 5.25
N HIS A 4 -11.30 -7.52 6.18
CA HIS A 4 -11.73 -6.16 5.84
C HIS A 4 -10.56 -5.36 5.28
N PHE A 5 -9.41 -5.39 5.95
CA PHE A 5 -8.20 -4.71 5.45
C PHE A 5 -7.73 -5.22 4.09
N ARG A 6 -7.83 -6.53 3.81
CA ARG A 6 -7.51 -7.06 2.48
C ARG A 6 -8.46 -6.54 1.41
N SER A 7 -9.76 -6.50 1.69
CA SER A 7 -10.75 -5.94 0.75
C SER A 7 -10.50 -4.45 0.50
N GLU A 8 -10.23 -3.68 1.56
CA GLU A 8 -9.93 -2.25 1.44
C GLU A 8 -8.63 -1.98 0.70
N LEU A 9 -7.55 -2.71 1.02
CA LEU A 9 -6.28 -2.63 0.29
C LEU A 9 -6.47 -2.96 -1.20
N SER A 10 -7.26 -4.00 -1.51
CA SER A 10 -7.58 -4.35 -2.90
C SER A 10 -8.28 -3.22 -3.64
N LYS A 11 -9.26 -2.55 -3.02
CA LYS A 11 -9.98 -1.42 -3.61
C LYS A 11 -9.05 -0.23 -3.82
N LEU A 12 -8.28 0.15 -2.79
CA LEU A 12 -7.34 1.26 -2.86
C LEU A 12 -6.25 1.02 -3.90
N GLY A 13 -5.76 -0.22 -4.03
CA GLY A 13 -4.80 -0.60 -5.08
C GLY A 13 -5.36 -0.36 -6.48
N GLN A 14 -6.60 -0.76 -6.73
CA GLN A 14 -7.28 -0.52 -8.01
C GLN A 14 -7.52 0.96 -8.28
N GLU A 15 -7.96 1.74 -7.28
CA GLU A 15 -8.13 3.18 -7.40
C GLU A 15 -6.80 3.86 -7.79
N ILE A 16 -5.71 3.53 -7.10
CA ILE A 16 -4.39 4.08 -7.39
C ILE A 16 -3.88 3.67 -8.77
N GLU A 17 -4.16 2.44 -9.22
CA GLU A 17 -3.80 1.96 -10.55
C GLU A 17 -4.53 2.72 -11.65
N GLN A 18 -5.83 2.99 -11.45
CA GLN A 18 -6.67 3.75 -12.39
C GLN A 18 -6.25 5.21 -12.53
N LEU A 19 -5.82 5.86 -11.44
CA LEU A 19 -5.31 7.24 -11.46
C LEU A 19 -4.05 7.40 -12.32
N TRP A 20 -3.35 6.30 -12.60
CA TRP A 20 -2.14 6.31 -13.42
C TRP A 20 -2.38 5.89 -14.87
N ALA A 21 -3.63 5.58 -15.24
CA ALA A 21 -4.02 5.35 -16.63
C ALA A 21 -3.71 6.62 -17.46
N PRO A 22 -2.93 6.52 -18.55
CA PRO A 22 -2.50 7.67 -19.35
C PRO A 22 -3.64 8.57 -19.83
N GLU A 23 -4.83 7.99 -20.01
CA GLU A 23 -6.03 8.61 -20.56
C GLU A 23 -6.74 9.55 -19.58
N LEU A 24 -6.42 9.48 -18.28
CA LEU A 24 -7.14 10.20 -17.22
C LEU A 24 -6.31 11.30 -16.54
N ARG A 25 -5.02 11.46 -16.90
CA ARG A 25 -4.07 12.33 -16.20
C ARG A 25 -4.49 13.81 -16.12
N GLY A 26 -4.83 14.27 -14.92
CA GLY A 26 -5.02 15.68 -14.55
C GLY A 26 -4.48 16.00 -13.15
N ALA A 27 -4.39 17.29 -12.80
CA ALA A 27 -3.93 17.73 -11.46
C ALA A 27 -4.80 17.21 -10.31
N SER A 28 -6.06 16.86 -10.61
CA SER A 28 -6.98 16.19 -9.67
C SER A 28 -6.48 14.81 -9.24
N ASP A 29 -5.65 14.14 -10.06
CA ASP A 29 -5.23 12.77 -9.81
C ASP A 29 -4.12 12.70 -8.76
N GLU A 30 -3.31 13.75 -8.64
CA GLU A 30 -2.24 13.83 -7.65
C GLU A 30 -2.81 13.96 -6.23
N ALA A 31 -3.78 14.85 -6.03
CA ALA A 31 -4.46 15.00 -4.74
C ALA A 31 -5.22 13.72 -4.36
N THR A 32 -5.90 13.10 -5.34
CA THR A 32 -6.63 11.84 -5.15
C THR A 32 -5.67 10.69 -4.82
N PHE A 33 -4.50 10.65 -5.47
CA PHE A 33 -3.45 9.68 -5.17
C PHE A 33 -2.95 9.83 -3.74
N PHE A 34 -2.60 11.04 -3.29
CA PHE A 34 -2.11 11.25 -1.92
C PHE A 34 -3.16 10.90 -0.86
N ALA A 35 -4.45 11.16 -1.13
CA ALA A 35 -5.54 10.74 -0.25
C ALA A 35 -5.68 9.22 -0.18
N ALA A 36 -5.66 8.52 -1.31
CA ALA A 36 -5.70 7.05 -1.35
C ALA A 36 -4.47 6.43 -0.68
N LYS A 37 -3.28 7.00 -0.93
CA LYS A 37 -2.02 6.62 -0.28
C LYS A 37 -2.09 6.78 1.25
N GLY A 38 -2.72 7.85 1.74
CA GLY A 38 -2.95 8.06 3.18
C GLY A 38 -3.72 6.90 3.81
N LYS A 39 -4.83 6.51 3.20
CA LYS A 39 -5.64 5.36 3.66
C LYS A 39 -4.85 4.05 3.66
N VAL A 40 -4.01 3.83 2.64
CA VAL A 40 -3.10 2.67 2.61
C VAL A 40 -2.15 2.71 3.81
N LEU A 41 -1.56 3.87 4.13
CA LEU A 41 -0.67 4.01 5.29
C LEU A 41 -1.38 3.72 6.61
N ASP A 42 -2.62 4.18 6.78
CA ASP A 42 -3.41 3.89 7.99
C ASP A 42 -3.60 2.38 8.18
N ILE A 43 -3.97 1.67 7.11
CA ILE A 43 -4.13 0.21 7.14
C ILE A 43 -2.79 -0.48 7.44
N LEU A 44 -1.70 -0.06 6.78
CA LEU A 44 -0.37 -0.64 7.01
C LEU A 44 0.14 -0.40 8.43
N ASN A 45 -0.20 0.74 9.04
CA ASN A 45 0.16 1.02 10.42
C ASN A 45 -0.57 0.06 11.38
N VAL A 46 -1.86 -0.18 11.15
CA VAL A 46 -2.63 -1.13 11.97
C VAL A 46 -2.13 -2.56 11.80
N LEU A 47 -1.78 -2.97 10.58
CA LEU A 47 -1.34 -4.35 10.29
C LEU A 47 0.11 -4.64 10.70
N TYR A 48 1.02 -3.69 10.50
CA TYR A 48 2.47 -3.93 10.58
C TYR A 48 3.24 -2.90 11.42
N GLY A 49 2.61 -1.77 11.75
CA GLY A 49 3.23 -0.65 12.44
C GLY A 49 4.10 0.24 11.53
N GLU A 50 4.32 1.48 11.96
CA GLU A 50 5.08 2.49 11.21
C GLU A 50 6.54 2.09 10.90
N LYS A 51 7.13 1.21 11.71
CA LYS A 51 8.51 0.73 11.53
C LYS A 51 8.64 -0.38 10.49
N SER A 52 7.52 -0.92 9.99
CA SER A 52 7.52 -1.97 8.98
C SER A 52 8.10 -1.49 7.64
N ARG A 53 8.62 -2.45 6.87
CA ARG A 53 9.18 -2.16 5.54
C ARG A 53 8.08 -1.65 4.61
N GLU A 54 6.92 -2.28 4.64
CA GLU A 54 5.75 -1.97 3.83
C GLU A 54 5.30 -0.53 4.07
N PHE A 55 5.12 -0.12 5.33
CA PHE A 55 4.73 1.25 5.68
C PHE A 55 5.78 2.27 5.23
N ARG A 56 7.07 2.02 5.50
CA ARG A 56 8.16 2.94 5.13
C ARG A 56 8.27 3.13 3.62
N VAL A 57 8.16 2.04 2.85
CA VAL A 57 8.22 2.10 1.38
C VAL A 57 7.07 2.92 0.83
N VAL A 58 5.85 2.69 1.30
CA VAL A 58 4.68 3.49 0.88
C VAL A 58 4.85 4.93 1.31
N LYS A 59 5.28 5.21 2.55
CA LYS A 59 5.42 6.58 3.06
C LYS A 59 6.36 7.41 2.18
N LEU A 60 7.52 6.86 1.83
CA LEU A 60 8.58 7.57 1.11
C LEU A 60 8.37 7.68 -0.40
N THR A 61 7.60 6.78 -1.02
CA THR A 61 7.43 6.80 -2.48
C THR A 61 6.37 7.82 -2.92
N SER A 62 6.64 8.54 -4.00
CA SER A 62 5.64 9.32 -4.75
C SER A 62 5.08 8.57 -5.95
N SER A 63 5.53 7.33 -6.20
CA SER A 63 5.15 6.54 -7.37
C SER A 63 3.91 5.68 -7.09
N PRO A 64 2.78 5.90 -7.81
CA PRO A 64 1.57 5.07 -7.70
C PRO A 64 1.85 3.59 -7.97
N ALA A 65 2.66 3.29 -8.99
CA ALA A 65 3.04 1.92 -9.35
C ALA A 65 3.79 1.20 -8.21
N THR A 66 4.59 1.93 -7.43
CA THR A 66 5.25 1.35 -6.25
C THR A 66 4.25 1.02 -5.15
N VAL A 67 3.26 1.90 -4.91
CA VAL A 67 2.20 1.64 -3.91
C VAL A 67 1.38 0.41 -4.29
N VAL A 68 0.95 0.30 -5.55
CA VAL A 68 0.20 -0.86 -6.06
C VAL A 68 1.01 -2.16 -5.93
N LYS A 69 2.32 -2.13 -6.22
CA LYS A 69 3.20 -3.31 -6.02
C LYS A 69 3.24 -3.76 -4.56
N VAL A 70 3.32 -2.84 -3.60
CA VAL A 70 3.31 -3.18 -2.17
C VAL A 70 1.96 -3.78 -1.76
N VAL A 71 0.86 -3.19 -2.21
CA VAL A 71 -0.50 -3.71 -1.99
C VAL A 71 -0.63 -5.13 -2.53
N ASN A 72 -0.24 -5.36 -3.79
CA ASN A 72 -0.30 -6.68 -4.42
C ASN A 72 0.60 -7.71 -3.72
N HIS A 73 1.78 -7.30 -3.26
CA HIS A 73 2.66 -8.15 -2.47
C HIS A 73 2.02 -8.59 -1.14
N ILE A 74 1.27 -7.69 -0.47
CA ILE A 74 0.55 -8.01 0.76
C ILE A 74 -0.64 -8.94 0.48
N LEU A 75 -1.41 -8.66 -0.57
CA LEU A 75 -2.55 -9.50 -0.96
C LEU A 75 -2.09 -10.88 -1.46
N GLY A 76 -0.94 -10.97 -2.12
CA GLY A 76 -0.34 -12.22 -2.59
C GLY A 76 0.25 -13.09 -1.47
N ARG A 77 0.44 -12.57 -0.25
CA ARG A 77 0.80 -13.39 0.90
C ARG A 77 -0.44 -14.15 1.40
N SER A 78 -0.45 -15.45 1.17
CA SER A 78 -1.42 -16.39 1.73
C SER A 78 -1.22 -16.61 3.24
N ASP A 79 0.03 -16.42 3.72
CA ASP A 79 0.45 -16.89 5.04
C ASP A 79 0.98 -15.73 5.89
N MET A 80 0.09 -15.09 6.66
CA MET A 80 0.47 -14.08 7.67
C MET A 80 0.54 -14.71 9.07
N ASN A 81 1.15 -15.88 9.19
CA ASN A 81 1.45 -16.51 10.49
C ASN A 81 2.93 -16.38 10.92
N SER A 82 3.75 -15.66 10.18
CA SER A 82 5.14 -15.43 10.60
C SER A 82 5.50 -13.96 10.41
N PRO A 83 5.71 -13.19 11.51
CA PRO A 83 6.44 -11.95 11.40
C PRO A 83 7.82 -12.33 10.86
N SER A 84 8.12 -11.94 9.62
CA SER A 84 9.47 -12.11 9.09
C SER A 84 10.36 -11.08 9.78
N SER A 85 10.71 -11.38 11.03
CA SER A 85 11.85 -10.83 11.74
C SER A 85 13.12 -11.36 11.07
N LYS A 86 13.37 -10.97 9.81
CA LYS A 86 14.74 -10.92 9.31
C LYS A 86 15.36 -9.65 9.89
N VAL A 87 15.68 -9.73 11.18
CA VAL A 87 16.75 -8.91 11.75
C VAL A 87 18.01 -9.37 11.03
N VAL A 88 18.46 -8.55 10.09
CA VAL A 88 19.80 -8.69 9.51
C VAL A 88 20.72 -8.13 10.58
N ASN A 89 21.34 -9.00 11.37
CA ASN A 89 22.48 -8.60 12.20
C ASN A 89 23.61 -8.18 11.25
N LEU A 90 24.07 -6.94 11.44
CA LEU A 90 25.31 -6.38 10.90
C LEU A 90 26.49 -6.92 11.71
#